data_AF-A0A4R9C4R1-F1
#
_entry.id   AF-A0A4R9C4R1-F1
#
_cell.length_a   1.000
_cell.length_b   1.000
_cell.length_c   1.000
_cell.angle_alpha   90.00
_cell.angle_beta   90.00
_cell.angle_gamma   90.00
#
_symmetry.space_group_name_H-M   'P 1'
#
loop_
_entity.id
_entity.type
_entity.pdbx_description
1 polymer ?
#
loop_
_entity_poly.entity_id
_entity_poly.type
_entity_poly.pdbx_seq_one_letter_code
_entity_poly.pdbx_strand_id
1 'polypeptide(L)'
;MSKKKEVYHVKPLTEGKRNIISSLIEEYDIKTAEDIQEALKDLLGGFRLIIMTEANSSVKSRVLGLLLKFKTEKINSWCAV
;
A
#
# COMPACT_ATOMS: atom_id res chain seq x y z
N MET A 1 -31.62 16.34 -21.39
CA MET A 1 -31.93 16.46 -19.95
C MET A 1 -30.62 16.60 -19.19
N SER A 2 -30.27 17.82 -18.78
CA SER A 2 -28.95 18.15 -18.22
C SER A 2 -28.80 17.59 -16.80
N LYS A 3 -27.81 16.72 -16.57
CA LYS A 3 -27.44 16.26 -15.22
C LYS A 3 -26.98 17.47 -14.40
N LYS A 4 -27.78 17.92 -13.43
CA LYS A 4 -27.34 18.90 -12.44
C LYS A 4 -26.19 18.29 -11.65
N LYS A 5 -25.01 18.92 -11.67
CA LYS A 5 -23.90 18.56 -10.78
C LYS A 5 -24.37 18.89 -9.36
N GLU A 6 -24.60 17.88 -8.54
CA GLU A 6 -24.83 18.09 -7.11
C GLU A 6 -23.60 18.82 -6.55
N VAL A 7 -23.82 20.02 -6.02
CA VAL A 7 -22.77 20.82 -5.41
C VAL A 7 -22.30 20.05 -4.18
N TYR A 8 -21.09 19.50 -4.24
CA TYR A 8 -20.53 18.72 -3.15
C TYR A 8 -20.28 19.65 -1.96
N HIS A 9 -21.12 19.57 -0.94
CA HIS A 9 -20.90 20.31 0.30
C HIS A 9 -19.75 19.65 1.06
N VAL A 10 -18.56 20.25 0.92
CA VAL A 10 -17.36 19.78 1.60
C VAL A 10 -17.58 19.93 3.10
N LYS A 11 -17.68 18.81 3.82
CA LYS A 11 -17.71 18.83 5.29
C LYS A 11 -16.47 19.57 5.80
N PRO A 12 -16.59 20.37 6.87
CA PRO A 12 -15.44 21.03 7.48
C PRO A 12 -14.34 20.01 7.79
N LEU A 13 -13.09 20.37 7.53
CA LEU A 13 -11.97 19.51 7.89
C LEU A 13 -11.88 19.35 9.41
N THR A 14 -11.80 18.10 9.85
CA THR A 14 -11.50 17.73 11.24
C THR A 14 -10.04 18.03 11.57
N GLU A 15 -9.73 18.26 12.85
CA GLU A 15 -8.39 18.53 13.38
C GLU A 15 -7.32 17.60 12.78
N GLY A 16 -7.56 16.28 12.86
CA GLY A 16 -6.61 15.29 12.35
C GLY A 16 -6.35 15.41 10.85
N LYS A 17 -7.36 15.79 10.04
CA LYS A 17 -7.16 16.02 8.60
C LYS A 17 -6.35 17.28 8.35
N ARG A 18 -6.46 18.31 9.20
CA ARG A 18 -5.66 19.55 9.09
C ARG A 18 -4.21 19.30 9.44
N ASN A 19 -3.93 18.51 10.47
CA ASN A 19 -2.56 18.17 10.85
C ASN A 19 -1.84 17.41 9.73
N ILE A 20 -2.52 16.42 9.12
CA ILE A 20 -1.95 15.68 7.97
C ILE A 20 -1.64 16.62 6.80
N ILE A 21 -2.56 17.53 6.45
CA ILE A 21 -2.31 18.49 5.36
C ILE A 21 -1.17 19.45 5.72
N SER A 22 -1.05 19.87 6.98
CA SER A 22 0.02 20.77 7.42
C SER A 22 1.38 20.08 7.31
N SER A 23 1.51 18.84 7.76
CA SER A 23 2.74 18.05 7.58
C SER A 23 3.09 17.87 6.10
N LEU A 24 2.11 17.65 5.23
CA LEU A 24 2.35 17.55 3.79
C LEU A 24 2.85 18.86 3.16
N ILE A 25 2.35 20.01 3.60
CA ILE A 25 2.80 21.32 3.10
C ILE A 25 4.23 21.63 3.55
N GLU A 26 4.65 21.13 4.72
CA GLU A 26 6.02 21.31 5.22
C GLU A 26 7.03 20.39 4.52
N GLU A 27 6.63 19.15 4.22
CA GLU A 27 7.53 18.12 3.67
C GLU A 27 7.59 18.09 2.13
N TYR A 28 6.53 18.55 1.44
CA TYR A 28 6.43 18.55 -0.02
C TYR A 28 6.39 19.99 -0.57
N ASP A 29 6.91 20.22 -1.79
CA ASP A 29 6.81 21.50 -2.50
C ASP A 29 5.40 21.71 -3.06
N ILE A 30 4.42 21.91 -2.17
CA ILE A 30 3.00 22.09 -2.50
C ILE A 30 2.75 23.52 -2.99
N LYS A 31 2.28 23.68 -4.23
CA LYS A 31 1.95 24.98 -4.83
C LYS A 31 0.46 25.12 -5.14
N THR A 32 -0.23 24.02 -5.42
CA THR A 32 -1.66 24.01 -5.75
C THR A 32 -2.43 22.96 -4.97
N ALA A 33 -3.76 23.02 -5.06
CA ALA A 33 -4.63 22.01 -4.47
C ALA A 33 -4.47 20.64 -5.13
N GLU A 34 -4.08 20.58 -6.41
CA GLU A 34 -3.74 19.32 -7.08
C GLU A 34 -2.51 18.66 -6.47
N ASP A 35 -1.49 19.45 -6.07
CA ASP A 35 -0.27 18.91 -5.44
C ASP A 35 -0.59 18.21 -4.11
N ILE A 36 -1.54 18.76 -3.33
CA ILE A 36 -2.03 18.12 -2.10
C ILE A 36 -2.66 16.76 -2.42
N GLN A 37 -3.41 16.67 -3.53
CA GLN A 37 -4.02 15.40 -3.94
C GLN A 37 -2.99 14.37 -4.36
N GLU A 38 -1.95 14.77 -5.09
CA GLU A 38 -0.86 13.88 -5.50
C GLU A 38 -0.03 13.42 -4.30
N ALA A 39 0.33 14.32 -3.38
CA ALA A 39 1.04 13.95 -2.15
C ALA A 39 0.23 12.97 -1.28
N LEU A 40 -1.08 13.17 -1.16
CA LEU A 40 -1.97 12.23 -0.47
C LEU A 40 -2.07 10.88 -1.19
N LYS A 41 -2.13 10.87 -2.53
CA LYS A 41 -2.14 9.62 -3.31
C LYS A 41 -0.84 8.86 -3.16
N ASP A 42 0.28 9.55 -3.18
CA ASP A 42 1.60 8.94 -2.99
C ASP A 42 1.74 8.36 -1.58
N LEU A 43 1.37 9.14 -0.56
CA LEU A 43 1.35 8.69 0.83
C LEU A 43 0.52 7.40 1.00
N LEU A 44 -0.70 7.36 0.44
CA LEU A 44 -1.57 6.18 0.50
C LEU A 44 -1.15 5.04 -0.44
N GLY A 45 -0.51 5.38 -1.56
CA GLY A 45 -0.01 4.45 -2.57
C GLY A 45 1.24 3.71 -2.09
N GLY A 46 2.14 4.40 -1.37
CA GLY A 46 3.30 3.81 -0.71
C GLY A 46 2.90 2.72 0.28
N PHE A 47 1.88 2.97 1.11
CA PHE A 47 1.33 1.94 2.00
C PHE A 47 0.79 0.72 1.23
N ARG A 48 0.10 0.94 0.10
CA ARG A 48 -0.40 -0.17 -0.73
C ARG A 48 0.73 -1.00 -1.34
N LEU A 49 1.79 -0.36 -1.84
CA LEU A 49 2.95 -1.05 -2.39
C LEU A 49 3.70 -1.85 -1.33
N ILE A 50 3.89 -1.29 -0.13
CA ILE A 50 4.53 -1.97 1.00
C ILE A 50 3.76 -3.25 1.35
N ILE A 51 2.46 -3.15 1.58
CA ILE A 51 1.62 -4.29 1.98
C ILE A 51 1.57 -5.35 0.86
N MET A 52 1.45 -4.93 -0.41
CA MET A 52 1.38 -5.86 -1.54
C MET A 52 2.73 -6.58 -1.78
N THR A 53 3.84 -5.88 -1.60
CA THR A 53 5.20 -6.44 -1.73
C THR A 53 5.51 -7.42 -0.61
N GLU A 54 5.15 -7.09 0.63
CA GLU A 54 5.33 -7.97 1.79
C GLU A 54 4.49 -9.25 1.67
N ALA A 55 3.23 -9.12 1.25
CA ALA A 55 2.36 -10.28 1.00
C ALA A 55 2.93 -11.22 -0.07
N ASN A 56 3.44 -10.66 -1.18
CA ASN A 56 4.02 -11.45 -2.27
C ASN A 56 5.33 -12.14 -1.84
N SER A 57 6.18 -11.46 -1.06
CA SER A 57 7.41 -12.04 -0.50
C SER A 57 7.11 -13.17 0.52
N SER A 58 6.11 -12.98 1.38
CA SER A 58 5.69 -13.96 2.38
C SER A 58 5.15 -15.25 1.74
N VAL A 59 4.32 -15.12 0.69
CA VAL A 59 3.82 -16.29 -0.06
C VAL A 59 4.97 -17.00 -0.79
N LYS A 60 5.88 -16.26 -1.43
CA LYS A 60 7.03 -16.82 -2.15
C LYS A 60 7.96 -17.59 -1.21
N SER A 61 8.26 -17.05 -0.02
CA SER A 61 9.09 -17.70 1.01
C SER A 61 8.44 -18.99 1.54
N ARG A 62 7.12 -18.97 1.82
CA ARG A 62 6.38 -20.15 2.28
C ARG A 62 6.33 -21.26 1.23
N VAL A 63 6.10 -20.92 -0.03
CA VAL A 63 6.10 -21.90 -1.14
C VAL A 63 7.49 -22.48 -1.38
N LEU A 64 8.55 -21.65 -1.37
CA LEU A 64 9.93 -22.13 -1.47
C LEU A 64 10.32 -23.04 -0.30
N GLY A 65 9.93 -22.69 0.93
CA GLY A 65 10.19 -23.50 2.11
C GLY A 65 9.49 -24.87 2.07
N LEU A 66 8.26 -24.94 1.57
CA LEU A 66 7.54 -26.20 1.37
C LEU A 66 8.18 -27.06 0.28
N LEU A 67 8.61 -26.45 -0.85
CA LEU A 67 9.34 -27.16 -1.91
C LEU A 67 10.68 -27.72 -1.42
N LEU A 68 11.40 -26.95 -0.60
CA LEU A 68 12.68 -27.39 -0.03
C LEU A 68 12.47 -28.57 0.92
N LYS A 69 11.47 -28.50 1.81
CA LYS A 69 11.10 -29.59 2.73
C LYS A 69 10.74 -30.88 1.98
N PHE A 70 9.92 -30.77 0.93
CA PHE A 70 9.52 -31.92 0.14
C PHE A 70 10.71 -32.56 -0.60
N LYS A 71 11.65 -31.74 -1.09
CA LYS A 71 12.87 -32.21 -1.76
C LYS A 71 13.82 -32.91 -0.79
N THR A 72 13.96 -32.41 0.43
CA THR A 72 14.77 -33.06 1.48
C THR A 72 14.16 -34.37 1.97
N GLU A 73 12.85 -34.43 2.16
CA GLU A 73 12.18 -35.67 2.60
C GLU A 73 12.30 -36.78 1.56
N LYS A 74 12.17 -36.43 0.27
CA LYS A 74 12.31 -37.41 -0.83
C LYS A 74 13.73 -37.94 -0.98
N ILE A 75 14.75 -37.08 -0.82
CA ILE A 75 16.16 -37.49 -0.89
C ILE A 75 16.54 -38.33 0.33
N ASN A 76 16.11 -37.94 1.54
CA ASN A 76 16.39 -38.68 2.76
C ASN A 76 15.74 -40.08 2.75
N SER A 77 14.57 -40.23 2.13
CA SER A 77 13.93 -41.55 1.92
C SER A 77 14.68 -42.43 0.92
N TRP A 78 15.41 -41.87 -0.05
CA TRP A 78 16.23 -42.65 -0.98
C TRP A 78 17.58 -43.06 -0.40
N CYS A 79 18.08 -42.36 0.61
CA CYS A 79 19.29 -42.73 1.34
C CYS A 79 19.05 -43.66 2.53
N ALA A 80 17.79 -43.98 2.84
CA ALA A 80 17.40 -44.86 3.95
C ALA A 80 17.21 -46.35 3.52
N VAL A 81 17.47 -46.66 2.24
CA VAL A 81 17.51 -48.01 1.64
C VAL A 81 18.94 -48.28 1.18
#